data_AF-A0AAD9GCH6-F1
#
_entry.id   AF-A0AAD9GCH6-F1
#
_cell.length_a   1.000
_cell.length_b   1.000
_cell.length_c   1.000
_cell.angle_alpha   90.00
_cell.angle_beta   90.00
_cell.angle_gamma   90.00
#
_symmetry.space_group_name_H-M   'P 1'
#
loop_
_entity.id
_entity.type
_entity.pdbx_description
1 polymer ?
#
loop_
_entity_poly.entity_id
_entity_poly.type
_entity_poly.pdbx_seq_one_letter_code
_entity_poly.pdbx_strand_id
1 'polypeptide(L)'
;MDSSASVLLMILGIIIRINIASADQYTFTLPVYVYPIKHFPSYGSASTNRIFLNYFQANVVNMMVNTSAVKNESFQEVFDASIFSTTSSSSELNLNAATLINRMWARDFINEINMYRMSYIHQRYLCASQQLMKEPLVNDAFEDMTFDEPLDRMVVYQWIYHLQQSYTTFMTNASKLHLKWQSVREKLNTDTPPES
;
A
#
# COMPACT_ATOMS: atom_id res chain seq x y z
N MET A 1 -13.10 12.92 26.69
CA MET A 1 -12.64 11.98 25.65
C MET A 1 -11.47 12.65 24.97
N ASP A 2 -10.29 12.08 25.19
CA ASP A 2 -9.01 12.78 25.10
C ASP A 2 -8.54 13.01 23.66
N SER A 3 -8.41 14.28 23.29
CA SER A 3 -7.84 14.77 22.03
C SER A 3 -6.31 14.61 21.92
N SER A 4 -5.65 14.19 23.00
CA SER A 4 -4.20 14.07 23.10
C SER A 4 -3.63 12.82 22.40
N ALA A 5 -4.40 11.74 22.30
CA ALA A 5 -3.98 10.51 21.62
C ALA A 5 -3.87 10.68 20.09
N SER A 6 -4.72 11.51 19.48
CA SER A 6 -4.76 11.71 18.02
C SER A 6 -3.60 12.58 17.52
N VAL A 7 -3.12 13.52 18.34
CA VAL A 7 -1.99 14.40 18.02
C VAL A 7 -0.67 13.63 18.13
N LEU A 8 -0.55 12.73 19.10
CA LEU A 8 0.62 11.86 19.29
C LEU A 8 0.82 10.89 18.12
N LEU A 9 -0.25 10.31 17.57
CA LEU A 9 -0.19 9.47 16.37
C LEU A 9 0.19 10.25 15.11
N MET A 10 -0.27 11.51 14.99
CA MET A 10 0.13 12.40 13.90
C MET A 10 1.61 12.78 13.99
N ILE A 11 2.11 13.09 15.18
CA ILE A 11 3.52 13.45 15.42
C ILE A 11 4.42 12.23 15.20
N LEU A 12 4.01 11.03 15.65
CA LEU A 12 4.74 9.78 15.37
C LEU A 12 4.75 9.46 13.86
N GLY A 13 3.64 9.68 13.15
CA GLY A 13 3.57 9.52 11.70
C GLY A 13 4.47 10.49 10.92
N ILE A 14 4.70 11.70 11.45
CA ILE A 14 5.61 12.69 10.87
C ILE A 14 7.08 12.33 11.18
N ILE A 15 7.38 11.89 12.40
CA ILE A 15 8.75 11.47 12.81
C ILE A 15 9.18 10.19 12.06
N ILE A 16 8.25 9.26 11.80
CA ILE A 16 8.51 8.06 10.99
C ILE A 16 8.77 8.44 9.53
N ARG A 17 8.07 9.44 8.97
CA ARG A 17 8.33 9.94 7.60
C ARG A 17 9.71 10.59 7.46
N ILE A 18 10.23 11.25 8.49
CA ILE A 18 11.51 11.97 8.42
C ILE A 18 12.72 11.01 8.41
N ASN A 19 12.60 9.80 8.98
CA ASN A 19 13.68 8.81 9.01
C ASN A 19 13.69 7.79 7.83
N ILE A 20 12.74 7.90 6.89
CA ILE A 20 12.66 7.02 5.70
C ILE A 20 13.26 7.69 4.44
N ALA A 21 13.97 8.82 4.63
CA ALA A 21 14.51 9.64 3.55
C ALA A 21 15.94 9.27 3.10
N SER A 22 16.59 8.26 3.69
CA SER A 22 17.93 7.83 3.25
C SER A 22 17.99 6.34 2.93
N ALA A 23 18.13 6.04 1.63
CA ALA A 23 18.92 4.94 1.05
C ALA A 23 18.25 4.45 -0.24
N ASP A 24 18.86 4.87 -1.34
CA ASP A 24 19.15 4.19 -2.59
C ASP A 24 18.22 3.12 -3.17
N GLN A 25 18.13 3.22 -4.49
CA GLN A 25 17.33 2.47 -5.45
C GLN A 25 17.40 0.96 -5.24
N TYR A 26 16.22 0.35 -5.09
CA TYR A 26 16.00 -1.06 -5.39
C TYR A 26 14.88 -1.18 -6.41
N THR A 27 15.25 -1.57 -7.63
CA THR A 27 14.32 -1.93 -8.69
C THR A 27 13.76 -3.30 -8.36
N PHE A 28 12.69 -3.35 -7.56
CA PHE A 28 11.79 -4.49 -7.62
C PHE A 28 11.02 -4.38 -8.94
N THR A 29 11.34 -5.21 -9.91
CA THR A 29 10.44 -5.50 -11.04
C THR A 29 9.29 -6.36 -10.52
N LEU A 30 8.44 -5.75 -9.70
CA LEU A 30 7.07 -6.23 -9.60
C LEU A 30 6.46 -6.03 -11.00
N PRO A 31 5.69 -6.98 -11.55
CA PRO A 31 4.97 -6.78 -12.79
C PRO A 31 3.90 -5.69 -12.58
N VAL A 32 4.32 -4.43 -12.55
CA VAL A 32 3.44 -3.26 -12.42
C VAL A 32 2.96 -2.89 -13.81
N TYR A 33 1.95 -3.62 -14.27
CA TYR A 33 1.22 -3.30 -15.50
C TYR A 33 0.12 -2.26 -15.21
N VAL A 34 0.48 -1.11 -14.64
CA VAL A 34 -0.47 0.00 -14.47
C VAL A 34 0.01 1.17 -15.31
N TYR A 35 -0.72 1.44 -16.39
CA TYR A 35 -0.40 2.53 -17.30
C TYR A 35 -0.63 3.89 -16.60
N PRO A 36 0.22 4.92 -16.83
CA PRO A 36 0.07 6.20 -16.16
C PRO A 36 -1.29 6.86 -16.46
N ILE A 37 -2.02 7.30 -15.43
CA ILE A 37 -3.33 7.97 -15.58
C ILE A 37 -3.24 9.24 -16.45
N LYS A 38 -2.06 9.86 -16.55
CA LYS A 38 -1.80 11.06 -17.36
C LYS A 38 -2.04 10.88 -18.87
N HIS A 39 -2.14 9.64 -19.35
CA HIS A 39 -2.34 9.32 -20.76
C HIS A 39 -3.74 8.82 -21.10
N PHE A 40 -4.67 8.77 -20.13
CA PHE A 40 -6.07 8.57 -20.51
C PHE A 40 -6.50 9.77 -21.35
N PRO A 41 -7.08 9.54 -22.53
CA PRO A 41 -7.53 10.64 -23.36
C PRO A 41 -8.50 11.47 -22.53
N SER A 42 -8.32 12.79 -22.61
CA SER A 42 -9.12 13.80 -21.90
C SER A 42 -10.59 13.40 -21.81
N TYR A 43 -11.25 13.71 -20.69
CA TYR A 43 -12.68 13.50 -20.39
C TYR A 43 -13.65 13.62 -21.61
N GLY A 44 -13.31 14.44 -22.61
CA GLY A 44 -14.09 14.66 -23.82
C GLY A 44 -14.00 13.62 -24.95
N SER A 45 -13.23 12.53 -24.86
CA SER A 45 -13.10 11.55 -25.98
C SER A 45 -14.00 10.32 -25.89
N ALA A 46 -14.58 10.01 -24.72
CA ALA A 46 -15.43 8.85 -24.53
C ALA A 46 -16.88 9.18 -24.90
N SER A 47 -17.45 8.44 -25.86
CA SER A 47 -18.82 8.67 -26.33
C SER A 47 -19.91 8.19 -25.35
N THR A 48 -19.57 7.34 -24.37
CA THR A 48 -20.52 6.83 -23.36
C THR A 48 -19.86 6.60 -21.99
N ASN A 49 -20.68 6.63 -20.93
CA ASN A 49 -20.25 6.35 -19.54
C ASN A 49 -19.61 4.96 -19.39
N ARG A 50 -20.14 3.94 -20.08
CA ARG A 50 -19.60 2.57 -20.01
C ARG A 50 -18.21 2.45 -20.63
N ILE A 51 -17.99 3.12 -21.78
CA ILE A 51 -16.66 3.17 -22.42
C ILE A 51 -15.67 3.91 -21.52
N PHE A 52 -16.11 5.01 -20.90
CA PHE A 52 -15.30 5.78 -19.95
C PHE A 52 -14.83 4.91 -18.77
N LEU A 53 -15.73 4.16 -18.13
CA LEU A 53 -15.38 3.27 -17.00
C LEU A 53 -14.41 2.16 -17.41
N ASN A 54 -14.58 1.59 -18.61
CA ASN A 54 -13.73 0.52 -19.12
C ASN A 54 -12.25 0.92 -19.24
N TYR A 55 -11.93 2.22 -19.42
CA TYR A 55 -10.54 2.68 -19.44
C TYR A 55 -9.80 2.41 -18.12
N PHE A 56 -10.52 2.45 -17.00
CA PHE A 56 -9.91 2.37 -15.67
C PHE A 56 -10.02 0.99 -15.04
N GLN A 57 -11.02 0.20 -15.45
CA GLN A 57 -11.37 -1.06 -14.79
C GLN A 57 -10.19 -2.01 -14.62
N ALA A 58 -9.41 -2.25 -15.67
CA ALA A 58 -8.23 -3.12 -15.59
C ALA A 58 -7.19 -2.59 -14.58
N ASN A 59 -6.95 -1.28 -14.57
CA ASN A 59 -5.99 -0.66 -13.65
C ASN A 59 -6.47 -0.72 -12.20
N VAL A 60 -7.75 -0.45 -11.94
CA VAL A 60 -8.34 -0.54 -10.59
C VAL A 60 -8.22 -1.96 -10.05
N VAL A 61 -8.62 -2.96 -10.85
CA VAL A 61 -8.52 -4.37 -10.47
C VAL A 61 -7.07 -4.77 -10.18
N ASN A 62 -6.14 -4.43 -11.08
CA ASN A 62 -4.73 -4.74 -10.91
C ASN A 62 -4.14 -4.08 -9.65
N MET A 63 -4.47 -2.82 -9.37
CA MET A 63 -3.99 -2.12 -8.17
C MET A 63 -4.45 -2.83 -6.89
N MET A 64 -5.72 -3.25 -6.82
CA MET A 64 -6.27 -3.93 -5.64
C MET A 64 -5.67 -5.33 -5.47
N VAL A 65 -5.58 -6.12 -6.55
CA VAL A 65 -4.99 -7.47 -6.51
C VAL A 65 -3.52 -7.42 -6.10
N ASN A 66 -2.73 -6.54 -6.73
CA ASN A 66 -1.30 -6.39 -6.43
C ASN A 66 -1.07 -5.96 -4.97
N THR A 67 -1.87 -5.02 -4.48
CA THR A 67 -1.77 -4.56 -3.07
C THR A 67 -2.02 -5.71 -2.10
N SER A 68 -3.05 -6.53 -2.35
CA SER A 68 -3.35 -7.69 -1.51
C SER A 68 -2.24 -8.73 -1.56
N ALA A 69 -1.67 -9.01 -2.73
CA ALA A 69 -0.57 -9.96 -2.88
C ALA A 69 0.67 -9.50 -2.10
N VAL A 70 1.10 -8.26 -2.31
CA VAL A 70 2.27 -7.68 -1.63
C VAL A 70 2.07 -7.60 -0.12
N LYS A 71 0.85 -7.33 0.37
CA LYS A 71 0.54 -7.37 1.81
C LYS A 71 0.75 -8.78 2.36
N ASN A 72 0.21 -9.80 1.70
CA ASN A 72 0.31 -11.17 2.17
C ASN A 72 1.76 -11.66 2.18
N GLU A 73 2.54 -11.33 1.13
CA GLU A 73 3.98 -11.61 1.07
C GLU A 73 4.73 -10.89 2.20
N SER A 74 4.44 -9.60 2.44
CA SER A 74 5.07 -8.82 3.52
C SER A 74 4.77 -9.38 4.91
N PHE A 75 3.54 -9.87 5.11
CA PHE A 75 3.12 -10.50 6.37
C PHE A 75 3.82 -11.84 6.58
N GLN A 76 3.84 -12.70 5.56
CA GLN A 76 4.53 -13.99 5.63
C GLN A 76 6.02 -13.79 5.96
N GLU A 77 6.65 -12.81 5.32
CA GLU A 77 8.05 -12.48 5.56
C GLU A 77 8.33 -12.10 7.02
N VAL A 78 7.52 -11.22 7.61
CA VAL A 78 7.72 -10.82 9.01
C VAL A 78 7.38 -11.95 9.98
N PHE A 79 6.39 -12.77 9.65
CA PHE A 79 6.04 -13.95 10.44
C PHE A 79 7.20 -14.94 10.48
N ASP A 80 7.77 -15.28 9.31
CA ASP A 80 8.93 -16.16 9.18
C ASP A 80 10.17 -15.61 9.91
N ALA A 81 10.37 -14.29 9.85
CA ALA A 81 11.44 -13.62 10.58
C ALA A 81 11.24 -13.67 12.11
N SER A 82 9.99 -13.61 12.57
CA SER A 82 9.66 -13.58 14.01
C SER A 82 9.79 -14.93 14.70
N ILE A 83 9.64 -16.02 13.95
CA ILE A 83 9.86 -17.38 14.46
C ILE A 83 11.33 -17.81 14.37
N PHE A 84 12.22 -16.96 13.84
CA PHE A 84 13.64 -17.25 13.74
C PHE A 84 14.29 -17.25 15.14
N SER A 85 14.79 -18.42 15.57
CA SER A 85 15.29 -18.65 16.93
C SER A 85 16.81 -18.71 17.05
N THR A 86 17.55 -18.71 15.94
CA THR A 86 19.01 -18.80 15.97
C THR A 86 19.61 -17.51 16.54
N THR A 87 20.53 -17.65 17.48
CA THR A 87 21.27 -16.53 18.07
C THR A 87 22.75 -16.67 17.75
N SER A 88 23.40 -15.53 17.49
CA SER A 88 24.86 -15.46 17.33
C SER A 88 25.52 -15.23 18.70
N SER A 89 26.82 -15.52 18.78
CA SER A 89 27.67 -15.09 19.90
C SER A 89 27.80 -13.55 19.99
N SER A 90 27.54 -12.82 18.89
CA SER A 90 27.57 -11.36 18.84
C SER A 90 26.25 -10.74 19.32
N SER A 91 26.30 -10.08 20.48
CA SER A 91 25.17 -9.33 21.05
C SER A 91 24.69 -8.20 20.11
N GLU A 92 25.61 -7.55 19.40
CA GLU A 92 25.28 -6.48 18.44
C GLU A 92 24.49 -7.03 17.24
N LEU A 93 24.91 -8.19 16.71
CA LEU A 93 24.21 -8.82 15.59
C LEU A 93 22.80 -9.27 15.99
N ASN A 94 22.65 -9.84 17.19
CA ASN A 94 21.34 -10.20 17.74
C ASN A 94 20.43 -8.98 17.95
N LEU A 95 20.96 -7.87 18.47
CA LEU A 95 20.21 -6.62 18.64
C LEU A 95 19.78 -6.01 17.29
N ASN A 96 20.67 -6.04 16.30
CA ASN A 96 20.37 -5.57 14.95
C ASN A 96 19.24 -6.41 14.32
N ALA A 97 19.31 -7.73 14.46
CA ALA A 97 18.27 -8.65 13.99
C ALA A 97 16.91 -8.36 14.64
N ALA A 98 16.85 -8.24 15.97
CA ALA A 98 15.62 -7.91 16.70
C ALA A 98 15.06 -6.54 16.27
N THR A 99 15.93 -5.54 16.10
CA THR A 99 15.54 -4.20 15.63
C THR A 99 14.95 -4.26 14.21
N LEU A 100 15.53 -5.08 13.33
CA LEU A 100 15.06 -5.24 11.97
C LEU A 100 13.69 -5.93 11.91
N ILE A 101 13.49 -7.01 12.68
CA ILE A 101 12.20 -7.70 12.80
C ILE A 101 11.11 -6.71 13.30
N ASN A 102 11.41 -5.91 14.31
CA ASN A 102 10.47 -4.89 14.80
C ASN A 102 10.12 -3.84 13.72
N ARG A 103 11.10 -3.43 12.90
CA ARG A 103 10.85 -2.52 11.77
C ARG A 103 9.99 -3.17 10.68
N MET A 104 10.16 -4.47 10.44
CA MET A 104 9.32 -5.24 9.51
C MET A 104 7.88 -5.31 9.99
N TRP A 105 7.64 -5.52 11.30
CA TRP A 105 6.30 -5.46 11.90
C TRP A 105 5.67 -4.08 11.77
N ALA A 106 6.43 -3.02 12.08
CA ALA A 106 5.93 -1.65 11.93
C ALA A 106 5.55 -1.34 10.46
N ARG A 107 6.35 -1.82 9.49
CA ARG A 107 6.03 -1.71 8.06
C ARG A 107 4.73 -2.45 7.73
N ASP A 108 4.56 -3.69 8.19
CA ASP A 108 3.37 -4.50 7.90
C ASP A 108 2.09 -3.82 8.44
N PHE A 109 2.14 -3.30 9.66
CA PHE A 109 1.05 -2.52 10.23
C PHE A 109 0.71 -1.25 9.41
N ILE A 110 1.73 -0.51 8.97
CA ILE A 110 1.54 0.66 8.09
C ILE A 110 0.92 0.23 6.75
N ASN A 111 1.34 -0.91 6.19
CA ASN A 111 0.78 -1.46 4.96
C ASN A 111 -0.70 -1.85 5.16
N GLU A 112 -1.06 -2.40 6.32
CA GLU A 112 -2.45 -2.71 6.65
C GLU A 112 -3.32 -1.44 6.67
N ILE A 113 -2.87 -0.36 7.31
CA ILE A 113 -3.56 0.94 7.30
C ILE A 113 -3.70 1.48 5.87
N ASN A 114 -2.65 1.40 5.07
CA ASN A 114 -2.70 1.85 3.67
C ASN A 114 -3.68 1.00 2.84
N MET A 115 -3.75 -0.31 3.10
CA MET A 115 -4.72 -1.20 2.45
C MET A 115 -6.16 -0.85 2.82
N TYR A 116 -6.45 -0.54 4.10
CA TYR A 116 -7.77 -0.03 4.51
C TYR A 116 -8.13 1.26 3.76
N ARG A 117 -7.19 2.20 3.64
CA ARG A 117 -7.39 3.43 2.87
C ARG A 117 -7.69 3.14 1.40
N MET A 118 -6.96 2.23 0.77
CA MET A 118 -7.20 1.83 -0.62
C MET A 118 -8.57 1.18 -0.79
N SER A 119 -8.97 0.30 0.13
CA SER A 119 -10.30 -0.33 0.13
C SER A 119 -11.41 0.70 0.24
N TYR A 120 -11.27 1.70 1.11
CA TYR A 120 -12.21 2.81 1.21
C TYR A 120 -12.36 3.58 -0.12
N ILE A 121 -11.23 3.96 -0.73
CA ILE A 121 -11.23 4.69 -2.01
C ILE A 121 -11.84 3.83 -3.13
N HIS A 122 -11.55 2.53 -3.14
CA HIS A 122 -12.13 1.60 -4.10
C HIS A 122 -13.66 1.51 -3.97
N GLN A 123 -14.20 1.48 -2.74
CA GLN A 123 -15.65 1.52 -2.51
C GLN A 123 -16.27 2.84 -3.02
N ARG A 124 -15.60 3.97 -2.79
CA ARG A 124 -16.05 5.27 -3.36
C ARG A 124 -16.04 5.27 -4.89
N TYR A 125 -15.00 4.73 -5.51
CA TYR A 125 -14.94 4.55 -6.95
C TYR A 125 -16.10 3.68 -7.48
N LEU A 126 -16.40 2.55 -6.82
CA LEU A 126 -17.49 1.67 -7.23
C LEU A 126 -18.84 2.38 -7.16
N CYS A 127 -19.13 3.09 -6.06
CA CYS A 127 -20.37 3.83 -5.90
C CYS A 127 -20.50 4.97 -6.92
N ALA A 128 -19.45 5.77 -7.12
CA ALA A 128 -19.42 6.80 -8.15
C ALA A 128 -19.64 6.23 -9.56
N SER A 129 -19.09 5.04 -9.85
CA SER A 129 -19.27 4.34 -11.12
C SER A 129 -20.72 3.89 -11.32
N GLN A 130 -21.36 3.40 -10.26
CA GLN A 130 -22.77 3.00 -10.30
C GLN A 130 -23.71 4.19 -10.46
N GLN A 131 -23.45 5.31 -9.75
CA GLN A 131 -24.19 6.56 -9.92
C GLN A 131 -24.09 7.09 -11.35
N LEU A 132 -22.89 7.09 -11.93
CA LEU A 132 -22.66 7.48 -13.32
C LEU A 132 -23.45 6.60 -14.31
N MET A 133 -23.63 5.32 -13.98
CA MET A 133 -24.39 4.35 -14.79
C MET A 133 -25.89 4.32 -14.46
N LYS A 134 -26.34 5.08 -13.44
CA LYS A 134 -27.69 5.03 -12.88
C LYS A 134 -28.09 3.61 -12.43
N GLU A 135 -27.12 2.85 -11.95
CA GLU A 135 -27.30 1.51 -11.42
C GLU A 135 -27.52 1.56 -9.89
N PRO A 136 -28.21 0.58 -9.28
CA PRO A 136 -28.36 0.52 -7.83
C PRO A 136 -27.00 0.51 -7.12
N LEU A 137 -26.91 1.25 -6.01
CA LEU A 137 -25.68 1.33 -5.22
C LEU A 137 -25.46 0.01 -4.46
N VAL A 138 -24.20 -0.41 -4.38
CA VAL A 138 -23.78 -1.53 -3.53
C VAL A 138 -23.76 -1.14 -2.05
N ASN A 139 -23.48 0.13 -1.74
CA ASN A 139 -23.45 0.62 -0.37
C ASN A 139 -23.77 2.12 -0.29
N ASP A 140 -24.95 2.45 0.21
CA ASP A 140 -25.45 3.83 0.33
C ASP A 140 -24.60 4.70 1.26
N ALA A 141 -23.80 4.12 2.17
CA ALA A 141 -22.89 4.88 3.03
C ALA A 141 -21.74 5.55 2.27
N PHE A 142 -21.52 5.17 1.00
CA PHE A 142 -20.47 5.70 0.13
C PHE A 142 -21.05 6.51 -1.04
N GLU A 143 -22.33 6.86 -0.98
CA GLU A 143 -22.99 7.70 -1.97
C GLU A 143 -22.28 9.06 -2.10
N ASP A 144 -21.89 9.43 -3.32
CA ASP A 144 -21.37 10.77 -3.61
C ASP A 144 -22.51 11.73 -3.94
N MET A 145 -22.24 13.04 -3.84
CA MET A 145 -23.17 14.04 -4.36
C MET A 145 -23.42 13.80 -5.86
N THR A 146 -24.69 13.86 -6.26
CA THR A 146 -25.08 13.76 -7.65
C THR A 146 -24.81 15.07 -8.37
N PHE A 147 -24.28 14.98 -9.59
CA PHE A 147 -24.02 16.12 -10.45
C PHE A 147 -24.47 15.81 -11.87
N ASP A 148 -24.77 16.85 -12.66
CA ASP A 148 -25.00 16.71 -14.09
C ASP A 148 -23.67 16.46 -14.83
N GLU A 149 -23.74 15.77 -15.98
CA GLU A 149 -22.59 15.62 -16.89
C GLU A 149 -22.06 17.03 -17.26
N PRO A 150 -20.75 17.31 -17.12
CA PRO A 150 -19.59 16.41 -17.04
C PRO A 150 -19.11 16.00 -15.63
N LEU A 151 -19.72 16.55 -14.59
CA LEU A 151 -19.16 16.54 -13.24
C LEU A 151 -19.20 15.15 -12.60
N ASP A 152 -20.18 14.33 -12.96
CA ASP A 152 -20.30 12.92 -12.56
C ASP A 152 -19.07 12.08 -12.97
N ARG A 153 -18.57 12.21 -14.20
CA ARG A 153 -17.34 11.53 -14.62
C ARG A 153 -16.09 12.09 -13.93
N MET A 154 -16.09 13.37 -13.56
CA MET A 154 -14.99 13.97 -12.81
C MET A 154 -14.88 13.37 -11.42
N VAL A 155 -16.00 13.05 -10.76
CA VAL A 155 -16.00 12.35 -9.46
C VAL A 155 -15.34 10.97 -9.59
N VAL A 156 -15.71 10.20 -10.61
CA VAL A 156 -15.08 8.90 -10.89
C VAL A 156 -13.57 9.05 -11.10
N TYR A 157 -13.16 10.00 -11.95
CA TYR A 157 -11.74 10.28 -12.19
C TYR A 157 -10.99 10.63 -10.91
N GLN A 158 -11.59 11.45 -10.03
CA GLN A 158 -11.00 11.85 -8.77
C GLN A 158 -10.70 10.65 -7.86
N TRP A 159 -11.62 9.69 -7.76
CA TRP A 159 -11.40 8.50 -6.96
C TRP A 159 -10.32 7.59 -7.52
N ILE A 160 -10.26 7.43 -8.85
CA ILE A 160 -9.18 6.66 -9.50
C ILE A 160 -7.82 7.34 -9.27
N TYR A 161 -7.76 8.67 -9.37
CA TYR A 161 -6.56 9.43 -9.08
C TYR A 161 -6.07 9.23 -7.64
N HIS A 162 -6.98 9.31 -6.67
CA HIS A 162 -6.65 9.02 -5.27
C HIS A 162 -6.25 7.57 -5.02
N LEU A 163 -6.84 6.62 -5.74
CA LEU A 163 -6.47 5.22 -5.67
C LEU A 163 -5.04 5.02 -6.16
N GLN A 164 -4.67 5.64 -7.29
CA GLN A 164 -3.30 5.58 -7.81
C GLN A 164 -2.28 6.18 -6.84
N GLN A 165 -2.57 7.35 -6.26
CA GLN A 165 -1.68 7.96 -5.27
C GLN A 165 -1.48 7.06 -4.05
N SER A 166 -2.55 6.42 -3.59
CA SER A 166 -2.52 5.49 -2.45
C SER A 166 -1.75 4.23 -2.80
N TYR A 167 -1.95 3.68 -4.00
CA TYR A 167 -1.21 2.55 -4.53
C TYR A 167 0.30 2.84 -4.61
N THR A 168 0.71 3.97 -5.22
CA THR A 168 2.13 4.35 -5.29
C THR A 168 2.75 4.48 -3.91
N THR A 169 2.02 5.06 -2.94
CA THR A 169 2.48 5.17 -1.55
C THR A 169 2.67 3.79 -0.91
N PHE A 170 1.69 2.90 -1.08
CA PHE A 170 1.75 1.53 -0.56
C PHE A 170 2.94 0.75 -1.13
N MET A 171 3.10 0.74 -2.45
CA MET A 171 4.18 0.01 -3.13
C MET A 171 5.57 0.54 -2.74
N THR A 172 5.69 1.86 -2.55
CA THR A 172 6.94 2.49 -2.07
C THR A 172 7.30 2.06 -0.66
N ASN A 173 6.32 1.80 0.20
CA ASN A 173 6.55 1.36 1.57
C ASN A 173 6.94 -0.13 1.64
N ALA A 174 6.35 -0.96 0.78
CA ALA A 174 6.59 -2.40 0.74
C ALA A 174 8.04 -2.77 0.33
N SER A 175 8.65 -2.03 -0.60
CA SER A 175 9.91 -2.41 -1.27
C SER A 175 11.21 -2.29 -0.44
N LYS A 176 11.18 -1.83 0.81
CA LYS A 176 12.39 -1.31 1.49
C LYS A 176 13.14 -2.25 2.46
N LEU A 177 12.59 -3.40 2.87
CA LEU A 177 13.16 -4.19 3.99
C LEU A 177 13.61 -5.63 3.69
N HIS A 178 13.18 -6.22 2.57
CA HIS A 178 13.35 -7.66 2.34
C HIS A 178 14.81 -8.14 2.27
N LEU A 179 15.61 -7.44 1.48
CA LEU A 179 17.01 -7.81 1.25
C LEU A 179 17.88 -7.67 2.51
N LYS A 180 17.51 -6.76 3.42
CA LYS A 180 18.25 -6.54 4.66
C LYS A 180 18.09 -7.71 5.62
N TRP A 181 16.89 -8.28 5.71
CA TRP A 181 16.63 -9.42 6.59
C TRP A 181 17.39 -10.66 6.15
N GLN A 182 17.39 -10.98 4.86
CA GLN A 182 18.15 -12.11 4.31
C GLN A 182 19.63 -12.03 4.67
N SER A 183 20.26 -10.88 4.46
CA SER A 183 21.69 -10.69 4.78
C SER A 183 21.98 -10.82 6.29
N VAL A 184 21.10 -10.31 7.16
CA VAL A 184 21.27 -10.44 8.62
C VAL A 184 21.08 -11.89 9.07
N ARG A 185 20.09 -12.59 8.51
CA ARG A 185 19.82 -14.01 8.79
C ARG A 185 21.01 -14.90 8.41
N GLU A 186 21.61 -14.67 7.25
CA GLU A 186 22.80 -15.42 6.81
C GLU A 186 23.95 -15.24 7.79
N LYS A 187 24.20 -14.01 8.25
CA LYS A 187 25.24 -13.73 9.27
C LYS A 187 24.96 -14.42 10.61
N LEU A 188 23.72 -14.46 11.05
CA LEU A 188 23.33 -15.17 12.29
C LEU A 188 23.60 -16.67 12.19
N ASN A 189 23.39 -17.26 11.01
CA ASN A 189 23.62 -18.68 10.75
C ASN A 189 25.10 -19.05 10.56
N THR A 190 25.96 -18.10 10.20
CA THR A 190 27.41 -18.36 10.02
C THR A 190 28.23 -18.04 11.27
N ASP A 191 27.73 -17.15 12.12
CA ASP A 191 28.39 -16.68 13.35
C ASP A 191 27.81 -17.36 14.62
N THR A 192 27.21 -18.54 14.43
CA THR A 192 26.67 -19.39 15.51
C THR A 192 27.80 -19.88 16.42
N PRO A 193 27.61 -19.87 17.75
CA PRO A 193 28.59 -20.42 18.67
C PRO A 193 28.79 -21.93 18.39
N PRO A 194 30.00 -22.48 18.59
CA PRO A 194 30.20 -23.93 18.53
C PRO A 194 29.28 -24.61 19.54
N GLU A 195 28.61 -25.70 19.13
CA GLU A 195 27.78 -26.52 20.00
C GLU A 195 28.57 -26.93 21.25
N SER A 196 28.11 -26.46 22.41
CA SER A 196 28.66 -26.80 23.73
C SER A 196 27.93 -27.96 24.36
#